data_AF-A0A1V4PGS4-F1
#
_entry.id   AF-A0A1V4PGS4-F1
#
_cell.length_a   1.000
_cell.length_b   1.000
_cell.length_c   1.000
_cell.angle_alpha   90.00
_cell.angle_beta   90.00
_cell.angle_gamma   90.00
#
_symmetry.space_group_name_H-M   'P 1'
#
loop_
_entity.id
_entity.type
_entity.pdbx_description
1 polymer ?
#
loop_
_entity_poly.entity_id
_entity_poly.type
_entity_poly.pdbx_seq_one_letter_code
_entity_poly.pdbx_strand_id
1 'polypeptide(L)'
;MATQQLLATVDRLTTRLGITLEAGTADYARAETALWDASVRAVEITEQDWSGPGETVPDEVVRIVLACAQRLYRNPDRFVQNQAGTFGATLPASDFTTGDILLAAEKASLAKHKPRPGTVWTIASTREDGSVILEPEQPSAYVADGINQGLGDPFFVGNAWANGPW
;
A
#
# COMPACT_ATOMS: atom_id res chain seq x y z
N MET A 1 -19.91 -16.51 1.54
CA MET A 1 -19.10 -15.57 0.76
C MET A 1 -19.04 -14.28 1.54
N ALA A 2 -17.87 -13.77 1.88
CA ALA A 2 -17.76 -12.47 2.53
C ALA A 2 -18.22 -11.40 1.54
N THR A 3 -19.29 -10.69 1.86
CA THR A 3 -19.80 -9.58 1.05
C THR A 3 -18.81 -8.43 1.21
N GLN A 4 -17.85 -8.31 0.29
CA GLN A 4 -16.84 -7.26 0.37
C GLN A 4 -17.53 -5.89 0.29
N GLN A 5 -17.24 -5.04 1.27
CA GLN A 5 -17.90 -3.75 1.42
C GLN A 5 -17.51 -2.80 0.27
N LEU A 6 -18.51 -2.18 -0.36
CA LEU A 6 -18.29 -1.17 -1.38
C LEU A 6 -17.58 0.05 -0.75
N LEU A 7 -16.48 0.50 -1.35
CA LEU A 7 -15.72 1.66 -0.86
C LEU A 7 -16.40 2.99 -1.17
N ALA A 8 -17.39 2.98 -2.07
CA ALA A 8 -18.17 4.14 -2.44
C ALA A 8 -19.63 3.75 -2.71
N THR A 9 -20.56 4.69 -2.55
CA THR A 9 -21.99 4.47 -2.75
C THR A 9 -22.41 4.71 -4.20
N VAL A 10 -23.45 4.00 -4.63
CA VAL A 10 -24.09 4.23 -5.95
C VAL A 10 -24.58 5.67 -6.08
N ASP A 11 -25.07 6.28 -4.98
CA ASP A 11 -25.55 7.66 -4.96
C ASP A 11 -24.46 8.72 -5.23
N ARG A 12 -23.20 8.44 -4.82
CA ARG A 12 -22.08 9.31 -5.20
C ARG A 12 -21.72 9.14 -6.68
N LEU A 13 -21.92 7.95 -7.23
CA LEU A 13 -21.70 7.67 -8.65
C LEU A 13 -22.79 8.31 -9.53
N THR A 14 -24.06 8.24 -9.14
CA THR A 14 -25.18 8.91 -9.85
C THR A 14 -24.94 10.41 -9.94
N THR A 15 -24.61 11.04 -8.81
CA THR A 15 -24.29 12.48 -8.74
C THR A 15 -23.15 12.84 -9.69
N ARG A 16 -22.11 12.01 -9.77
CA ARG A 16 -20.96 12.23 -10.65
C ARG A 16 -21.28 11.99 -12.13
N LEU A 17 -22.17 11.06 -12.43
CA LEU A 17 -22.62 10.77 -13.79
C LEU A 17 -23.61 11.82 -14.30
N GLY A 18 -24.29 12.54 -13.41
CA GLY A 18 -25.35 13.49 -13.75
C GLY A 18 -26.63 12.79 -14.22
N ILE A 19 -26.83 11.53 -13.84
CA ILE A 19 -27.99 10.71 -14.19
C ILE A 19 -28.63 10.15 -12.92
N THR A 20 -29.94 9.89 -12.99
CA THR A 20 -30.66 9.20 -11.92
C THR A 20 -30.61 7.70 -12.20
N LEU A 21 -30.13 6.90 -11.24
CA LEU A 21 -30.16 5.44 -11.31
C LEU A 21 -31.15 4.93 -10.26
N GLU A 22 -32.26 4.37 -10.69
CA GLU A 22 -33.27 3.80 -9.80
C GLU A 22 -32.89 2.39 -9.36
N ALA A 23 -33.01 2.11 -8.07
CA ALA A 23 -32.74 0.79 -7.52
C ALA A 23 -33.63 -0.28 -8.19
N GLY A 24 -33.04 -1.44 -8.49
CA GLY A 24 -33.75 -2.55 -9.16
C GLY A 24 -33.80 -2.47 -10.69
N THR A 25 -33.24 -1.41 -11.30
CA THR A 25 -33.04 -1.34 -12.76
C THR A 25 -31.76 -2.04 -13.19
N ALA A 26 -31.69 -2.44 -14.46
CA ALA A 26 -30.48 -3.04 -15.04
C ALA A 26 -29.28 -2.08 -14.99
N ASP A 27 -29.52 -0.78 -15.19
CA ASP A 27 -28.47 0.24 -15.10
C ASP A 27 -27.94 0.41 -13.68
N TYR A 28 -28.81 0.30 -12.66
CA TYR A 28 -28.38 0.29 -11.26
C TYR A 28 -27.53 -0.95 -10.95
N ALA A 29 -27.96 -2.13 -11.38
CA ALA A 29 -27.17 -3.37 -11.18
C ALA A 29 -25.80 -3.28 -11.88
N ARG A 30 -25.74 -2.65 -13.06
CA ARG A 30 -24.49 -2.39 -13.77
C ARG A 30 -23.58 -1.42 -13.01
N ALA A 31 -24.14 -0.35 -12.45
CA ALA A 31 -23.40 0.61 -11.65
C ALA A 31 -22.86 -0.02 -10.35
N GLU A 32 -23.65 -0.87 -9.70
CA GLU A 32 -23.26 -1.64 -8.53
C GLU A 32 -22.11 -2.60 -8.84
N THR A 33 -22.22 -3.35 -9.95
CA THR A 33 -21.15 -4.26 -10.41
C THR A 33 -19.86 -3.50 -10.70
N ALA A 34 -19.95 -2.36 -11.40
CA ALA A 34 -18.79 -1.52 -11.70
C ALA A 34 -18.11 -0.95 -10.44
N LEU A 35 -18.90 -0.59 -9.43
CA LEU A 35 -18.39 -0.15 -8.13
C LEU A 35 -17.74 -1.29 -7.35
N TRP A 36 -18.32 -2.49 -7.42
CA TRP A 36 -17.76 -3.68 -6.79
C TRP A 36 -16.40 -4.03 -7.39
N ASP A 37 -16.30 -4.13 -8.71
CA ASP A 37 -15.04 -4.42 -9.41
C ASP A 37 -13.95 -3.40 -9.05
N ALA A 38 -14.31 -2.11 -9.06
CA ALA A 38 -13.38 -1.03 -8.71
C ALA A 38 -12.96 -1.08 -7.24
N SER A 39 -13.88 -1.43 -6.33
CA SER A 39 -13.61 -1.54 -4.89
C SER A 39 -12.71 -2.71 -4.57
N VAL A 40 -12.98 -3.89 -5.12
CA VAL A 40 -12.14 -5.09 -4.96
C VAL A 40 -10.73 -4.80 -5.45
N ARG A 41 -10.60 -4.21 -6.65
CA ARG A 41 -9.28 -3.89 -7.20
C ARG A 41 -8.52 -2.86 -6.36
N ALA A 42 -9.21 -1.88 -5.78
CA ALA A 42 -8.59 -0.91 -4.89
C ALA A 42 -8.10 -1.55 -3.58
N VAL A 43 -8.88 -2.46 -3.00
CA VAL A 43 -8.46 -3.23 -1.81
C VAL A 43 -7.26 -4.13 -2.14
N GLU A 44 -7.24 -4.80 -3.29
CA GLU A 44 -6.09 -5.62 -3.71
C GLU A 44 -4.78 -4.83 -3.80
N ILE A 45 -4.84 -3.59 -4.28
CA ILE A 45 -3.65 -2.74 -4.42
C ILE A 45 -3.19 -2.17 -3.08
N THR A 46 -4.14 -1.76 -2.25
CA THR A 46 -3.84 -1.15 -0.96
C THR A 46 -3.55 -2.19 0.11
N GLU A 47 -3.97 -3.45 -0.07
CA GLU A 47 -3.87 -4.52 0.93
C GLU A 47 -4.48 -4.11 2.29
N GLN A 48 -5.41 -3.15 2.27
CA GLN A 48 -6.07 -2.62 3.45
C GLN A 48 -7.57 -2.88 3.37
N ASP A 49 -8.11 -3.42 4.45
CA ASP A 49 -9.54 -3.64 4.59
C ASP A 49 -10.15 -2.53 5.44
N TRP A 50 -10.97 -1.68 4.82
CA TRP A 50 -11.70 -0.60 5.48
C TRP A 50 -13.10 -1.02 5.97
N SER A 51 -13.40 -2.33 6.05
CA SER A 51 -14.66 -2.84 6.57
C SER A 51 -14.78 -2.77 8.11
N GLY A 52 -13.69 -2.43 8.80
CA GLY A 52 -13.62 -2.36 10.25
C GLY A 52 -14.47 -1.24 10.87
N PRO A 53 -15.03 -1.44 12.08
CA PRO A 53 -15.77 -0.39 12.78
C PRO A 53 -14.87 0.81 13.08
N GLY A 54 -15.24 1.99 12.57
CA GLY A 54 -14.48 3.23 12.75
C GLY A 54 -13.39 3.47 11.69
N GLU A 55 -13.19 2.53 10.76
CA GLU A 55 -12.35 2.79 9.60
C GLU A 55 -13.10 3.65 8.58
N THR A 56 -12.51 4.79 8.23
CA THR A 56 -13.02 5.66 7.18
C THR A 56 -12.13 5.55 5.95
N VAL A 57 -12.72 5.20 4.82
CA VAL A 57 -12.02 5.18 3.53
C VAL A 57 -11.49 6.59 3.22
N PRO A 58 -10.19 6.77 2.93
CA PRO A 58 -9.65 8.07 2.56
C PRO A 58 -10.33 8.65 1.31
N ASP A 59 -10.59 9.95 1.29
CA ASP A 59 -11.28 10.62 0.16
C ASP A 59 -10.55 10.43 -1.18
N GLU A 60 -9.21 10.32 -1.16
CA GLU A 60 -8.42 10.05 -2.37
C GLU A 60 -8.77 8.68 -2.97
N VAL A 61 -8.93 7.66 -2.12
CA VAL A 61 -9.31 6.30 -2.53
C VAL A 61 -10.73 6.31 -3.10
N VAL A 62 -11.67 6.97 -2.41
CA VAL A 62 -13.06 7.10 -2.88
C VAL A 62 -13.11 7.79 -4.25
N ARG A 63 -12.33 8.86 -4.45
CA ARG A 63 -12.27 9.58 -5.73
C ARG A 63 -11.80 8.69 -6.87
N ILE A 64 -10.79 7.84 -6.62
CA ILE A 64 -10.24 6.92 -7.61
C ILE A 64 -11.24 5.82 -7.94
N VAL A 65 -11.86 5.20 -6.92
CA VAL A 65 -12.90 4.18 -7.10
C VAL A 65 -14.07 4.73 -7.93
N LEU A 66 -14.54 5.94 -7.63
CA LEU A 66 -15.61 6.59 -8.40
C LEU A 66 -15.22 6.89 -9.85
N ALA A 67 -13.98 7.36 -10.08
CA ALA A 67 -13.49 7.62 -11.44
C ALA A 67 -13.38 6.32 -12.25
N CYS A 68 -12.91 5.25 -11.62
CA CYS A 68 -12.80 3.92 -12.19
C CYS A 68 -14.18 3.33 -12.54
N ALA A 69 -15.10 3.34 -11.58
CA ALA A 69 -16.47 2.86 -11.76
C ALA A 69 -17.21 3.66 -12.85
N GLN A 70 -16.99 4.98 -12.95
CA GLN A 70 -17.54 5.79 -14.04
C GLN A 70 -17.05 5.35 -15.42
N ARG A 71 -15.76 4.98 -15.56
CA ARG A 71 -15.21 4.48 -16.83
C ARG A 71 -15.77 3.11 -17.18
N LEU A 72 -15.81 2.19 -16.22
CA LEU A 72 -16.43 0.86 -16.39
C LEU A 72 -17.91 0.97 -16.78
N TYR A 73 -18.64 1.88 -16.13
CA TYR A 73 -20.04 2.11 -16.45
C TYR A 73 -20.21 2.60 -17.89
N ARG A 74 -19.36 3.51 -18.38
CA ARG A 74 -19.48 4.03 -19.76
C ARG A 74 -18.95 3.08 -20.82
N ASN A 75 -17.92 2.27 -20.52
CA ASN A 75 -17.30 1.35 -21.47
C ASN A 75 -17.00 0.00 -20.79
N PRO A 76 -17.99 -0.89 -20.66
CA PRO A 76 -17.84 -2.16 -19.95
C PRO A 76 -16.99 -3.14 -20.75
N ASP A 77 -17.13 -3.12 -22.08
CA ASP A 77 -16.43 -3.99 -23.02
C ASP A 77 -15.00 -3.54 -23.33
N ARG A 78 -14.59 -2.37 -22.79
CA ARG A 78 -13.24 -1.80 -22.92
C ARG A 78 -12.76 -1.69 -24.36
N PHE A 79 -13.65 -1.31 -25.27
CA PHE A 79 -13.27 -1.06 -26.65
C PHE A 79 -12.25 0.08 -26.72
N VAL A 80 -11.09 -0.17 -27.34
CA VAL A 80 -10.08 0.86 -27.63
C VAL A 80 -10.48 1.67 -28.86
N GLN A 81 -11.17 1.03 -29.79
CA GLN A 81 -11.72 1.64 -30.98
C GLN A 81 -13.13 1.09 -31.18
N ASN A 82 -14.12 1.97 -31.20
CA ASN A 82 -15.49 1.62 -31.55
C ASN A 82 -15.85 2.35 -32.84
N GLN A 83 -16.14 1.59 -33.90
CA GLN A 83 -16.57 2.11 -35.18
C GLN A 83 -18.01 1.69 -35.43
N ALA A 84 -18.90 2.67 -35.46
CA ALA A 84 -20.30 2.49 -35.86
C ALA A 84 -20.52 3.20 -37.20
N GLY A 85 -20.40 2.43 -38.29
CA GLY A 85 -20.50 2.97 -39.65
C GLY A 85 -19.37 3.95 -39.97
N THR A 86 -19.74 5.20 -40.31
CA THR A 86 -18.79 6.26 -40.70
C THR A 86 -18.18 7.00 -39.52
N PHE A 87 -18.72 6.83 -38.30
CA PHE A 87 -18.21 7.48 -37.10
C PHE A 87 -17.31 6.52 -36.32
N GLY A 88 -16.10 6.99 -36.01
CA GLY A 88 -15.14 6.27 -35.18
C GLY A 88 -14.77 7.08 -33.95
N ALA A 89 -14.81 6.45 -32.78
CA ALA A 89 -14.22 6.97 -31.57
C ALA A 89 -13.03 6.11 -31.18
N THR A 90 -11.86 6.74 -31.05
CA THR A 90 -10.63 6.08 -30.61
C THR A 90 -10.29 6.57 -29.21
N LEU A 91 -10.25 5.64 -28.26
CA LEU A 91 -9.73 5.88 -26.93
C LEU A 91 -8.21 5.64 -26.94
N PRO A 92 -7.41 6.40 -26.18
CA PRO A 92 -5.96 6.22 -26.14
C PRO A 92 -5.63 4.80 -25.64
N ALA A 93 -4.96 4.02 -26.49
CA ALA A 93 -4.66 2.61 -26.24
C ALA A 93 -3.78 2.40 -25.01
N SER A 94 -2.94 3.39 -24.65
CA SER A 94 -2.02 3.34 -23.50
C SER A 94 -2.71 3.01 -22.19
N ASP A 95 -3.97 3.43 -22.05
CA ASP A 95 -4.74 3.26 -20.82
C ASP A 95 -5.35 1.86 -20.69
N PHE A 96 -5.46 1.12 -21.79
CA PHE A 96 -6.12 -0.19 -21.87
C PHE A 96 -5.16 -1.33 -22.25
N THR A 97 -3.96 -1.05 -22.75
CA THR A 97 -2.97 -2.06 -23.17
C THR A 97 -2.55 -3.04 -22.08
N THR A 98 -2.67 -2.67 -20.80
CA THR A 98 -2.31 -3.54 -19.67
C THR A 98 -3.48 -4.42 -19.18
N GLY A 99 -4.68 -4.26 -19.74
CA GLY A 99 -5.88 -5.04 -19.36
C GLY A 99 -6.43 -4.72 -17.97
N ASP A 100 -5.90 -3.71 -17.28
CA ASP A 100 -6.35 -3.31 -15.95
C ASP A 100 -7.49 -2.27 -16.01
N ILE A 101 -8.25 -2.16 -14.94
CA ILE A 101 -9.37 -1.23 -14.79
C ILE A 101 -8.89 0.15 -14.33
N LEU A 102 -7.79 0.15 -13.56
CA LEU A 102 -7.18 1.34 -12.99
C LEU A 102 -6.01 1.83 -13.84
N LEU A 103 -5.92 3.15 -14.00
CA LEU A 103 -4.81 3.80 -14.68
C LEU A 103 -3.52 3.70 -13.86
N ALA A 104 -2.37 3.75 -14.52
CA ALA A 104 -1.07 3.68 -13.84
C ALA A 104 -0.89 4.74 -12.73
N ALA A 105 -1.36 5.98 -12.99
CA ALA A 105 -1.29 7.08 -12.01
C ALA A 105 -2.21 6.85 -10.79
N GLU A 106 -3.36 6.21 -11.00
CA GLU A 106 -4.31 5.88 -9.93
C GLU A 106 -3.74 4.77 -9.05
N LYS A 107 -3.14 3.74 -9.66
CA LYS A 107 -2.41 2.69 -8.92
C LYS A 107 -1.29 3.28 -8.07
N ALA A 108 -0.50 4.19 -8.64
CA ALA A 108 0.56 4.87 -7.90
C ALA A 108 0.04 5.69 -6.72
N SER A 109 -1.17 6.25 -6.83
CA SER A 109 -1.83 6.99 -5.75
C SER A 109 -2.37 6.04 -4.68
N LEU A 110 -3.01 4.93 -5.07
CA LEU A 110 -3.49 3.89 -4.15
C LEU A 110 -2.33 3.24 -3.39
N ALA A 111 -1.20 2.96 -4.05
CA ALA A 111 -0.04 2.35 -3.42
C ALA A 111 0.52 3.16 -2.22
N LYS A 112 0.24 4.46 -2.13
CA LYS A 112 0.62 5.29 -0.97
C LYS A 112 -0.13 4.90 0.31
N HIS A 113 -1.32 4.34 0.15
CA HIS A 113 -2.19 3.90 1.25
C HIS A 113 -1.91 2.46 1.67
N LYS A 114 -0.96 1.78 1.03
CA LYS A 114 -0.55 0.44 1.44
C LYS A 114 0.07 0.50 2.84
N PRO A 115 -0.36 -0.36 3.79
CA PRO A 115 0.27 -0.41 5.09
C PRO A 115 1.74 -0.75 4.86
N ARG A 116 2.62 0.13 5.32
CA ARG A 116 4.05 -0.20 5.31
C ARG A 116 4.19 -1.44 6.18
N PRO A 117 4.87 -2.51 5.71
CA PRO A 117 5.25 -3.57 6.63
C PRO A 117 5.94 -2.88 7.80
N GLY A 118 5.47 -3.16 9.01
CA GLY A 118 6.09 -2.66 10.23
C GLY A 118 7.46 -3.31 10.37
N THR A 119 8.41 -2.86 9.57
CA THR A 119 9.75 -3.43 9.58
C THR A 119 10.43 -2.87 10.82
N VAL A 120 10.87 -3.77 11.69
CA VAL A 120 12.16 -3.61 12.35
C VAL A 120 13.19 -3.76 11.24
N TRP A 121 14.03 -2.75 11.07
CA TRP A 121 15.02 -2.65 10.03
C TRP A 121 16.34 -2.58 10.78
N THR A 122 17.21 -3.55 10.54
CA THR A 122 18.55 -3.51 11.10
C THR A 122 19.34 -2.45 10.35
N ILE A 123 19.57 -1.31 11.00
CA ILE A 123 20.52 -0.32 10.50
C ILE A 123 21.90 -0.93 10.69
N ALA A 124 22.53 -1.37 9.60
CA ALA A 124 23.95 -1.69 9.61
C ALA A 124 24.72 -0.37 9.72
N SER A 125 24.90 0.13 10.94
CA SER A 125 25.83 1.23 11.19
C SER A 125 27.23 0.66 11.21
N THR A 126 27.93 0.75 10.09
CA THR A 126 29.39 0.66 10.11
C THR A 126 29.89 1.96 10.72
N ARG A 127 30.69 1.88 11.78
CA ARG A 127 31.36 3.06 12.34
C ARG A 127 32.33 3.56 11.27
N GLU A 128 32.03 4.70 10.66
CA GLU A 128 32.99 5.46 9.85
C GLU A 128 34.02 6.11 10.78
N ASP A 129 34.78 5.27 11.47
CA ASP A 129 36.02 5.69 12.10
C ASP A 129 36.99 4.55 11.82
N GLY A 130 38.05 4.86 11.09
CA GLY A 130 38.94 3.93 10.41
C GLY A 130 39.76 3.02 11.34
N SER A 131 39.11 2.27 12.24
CA SER A 131 39.75 1.16 12.93
C SER A 131 39.69 -0.06 12.01
N VAL A 132 40.77 -0.21 11.25
CA VAL A 132 41.36 -1.51 10.92
C VAL A 132 40.96 -2.52 12.00
N ILE A 133 40.50 -3.70 11.61
CA ILE A 133 40.43 -4.85 12.51
C ILE A 133 41.87 -5.07 12.98
N LEU A 134 42.23 -4.49 14.12
CA LEU A 134 43.47 -4.80 14.79
C LEU A 134 43.26 -6.20 15.33
N GLU A 135 43.73 -7.18 14.58
CA GLU A 135 43.96 -8.50 15.13
C GLU A 135 44.78 -8.32 16.41
N PRO A 136 44.30 -8.81 17.56
CA PRO A 136 45.02 -8.63 18.80
C PRO A 136 46.38 -9.33 18.68
N GLU A 137 47.46 -8.57 18.87
CA GLU A 137 48.86 -8.99 18.71
C GLU A 137 49.27 -10.12 19.69
N GLN A 138 48.38 -10.53 20.58
CA GLN A 138 48.59 -11.58 21.58
C GLN A 138 47.28 -12.38 21.78
N PRO A 139 47.06 -13.50 21.07
CA PRO A 139 45.88 -14.35 21.25
C PRO A 139 45.81 -15.06 22.62
N SER A 140 46.84 -14.94 23.46
CA SER A 140 46.94 -15.55 24.79
C SER A 140 46.36 -14.71 25.93
N ALA A 141 46.00 -13.44 25.69
CA ALA A 141 45.46 -12.54 26.73
C ALA A 141 43.93 -12.62 26.90
N TYR A 142 43.25 -13.47 26.12
CA TYR A 142 41.81 -13.67 26.23
C TYR A 142 41.50 -14.62 27.40
N VAL A 143 41.11 -14.07 28.55
CA VAL A 143 40.49 -14.85 29.62
C VAL A 143 38.99 -14.82 29.39
N ALA A 144 38.44 -15.95 28.92
CA ALA A 144 37.00 -16.17 28.98
C ALA A 144 36.63 -16.38 30.45
N ASP A 145 36.29 -15.30 31.16
CA ASP A 145 35.71 -15.42 32.50
C ASP A 145 34.31 -16.05 32.34
N GLY A 146 34.19 -17.26 32.87
CA GLY A 146 33.11 -18.21 32.60
C GLY A 146 31.80 -17.88 33.31
N ILE A 147 31.23 -16.70 33.04
CA ILE A 147 29.89 -16.33 33.49
C ILE A 147 29.00 -16.17 32.27
N ASN A 148 28.59 -17.31 31.72
CA ASN A 148 27.43 -17.42 30.86
C ASN A 148 26.31 -18.07 31.67
N GLN A 149 25.60 -17.27 32.46
CA GLN A 149 24.28 -17.64 32.94
C GLN A 149 23.34 -16.53 32.52
N GLY A 150 22.29 -16.92 31.79
CA GLY A 150 21.42 -16.00 31.08
C GLY A 150 20.89 -14.85 31.92
N LEU A 151 20.58 -13.76 31.22
CA LEU A 151 20.03 -12.48 31.69
C LEU A 151 21.09 -11.49 32.22
N GLY A 152 21.45 -10.51 31.38
CA GLY A 152 22.13 -9.28 31.82
C GLY A 152 23.10 -8.73 30.79
N ASP A 153 22.90 -7.48 30.38
CA ASP A 153 23.77 -6.71 29.49
C ASP A 153 25.25 -6.71 29.95
N PRO A 154 26.23 -6.60 29.03
CA PRO A 154 27.61 -6.39 29.40
C PRO A 154 27.77 -5.03 30.10
N PHE A 155 28.04 -5.05 31.40
CA PHE A 155 28.44 -3.86 32.13
C PHE A 155 29.92 -3.57 31.83
N PHE A 156 30.18 -2.36 31.34
CA PHE A 156 31.52 -1.82 31.37
C PHE A 156 31.89 -1.56 32.83
N VAL A 157 32.83 -2.32 33.39
CA VAL A 157 33.55 -1.88 34.59
C VAL A 157 34.51 -0.79 34.12
N GLY A 158 34.01 0.43 34.03
CA GLY A 158 34.90 1.58 34.07
C GLY A 158 35.68 1.47 35.38
N ASN A 159 37.01 1.40 35.28
CA ASN A 159 37.91 1.62 36.41
C ASN A 159 37.66 3.04 36.94
N ALA A 160 36.60 3.20 37.72
CA ALA A 160 36.50 4.26 38.68
C ALA A 160 37.31 3.80 39.89
N TRP A 161 38.09 4.75 40.44
CA TRP A 161 38.80 4.72 41.72
C TRP A 161 40.31 4.43 41.60
N ALA A 162 41.06 5.46 41.19
CA ALA A 162 42.38 5.73 41.76
C ALA A 162 42.81 7.17 41.42
N ASN A 163 42.17 8.17 42.04
CA ASN A 163 42.84 9.44 42.31
C ASN A 163 42.95 9.58 43.82
N GLY A 164 44.18 9.58 44.31
CA GLY A 164 44.52 9.92 45.68
C GLY A 164 46.04 10.02 45.81
N PRO A 165 46.62 11.23 46.01
CA PRO A 165 48.02 11.39 46.38
C PRO A 165 48.22 11.03 47.87
N TRP A 166 49.49 11.06 48.31
CA TRP A 166 50.08 10.72 49.63
C TRP A 166 50.59 9.29 49.76
#